data_AF-A0A314U9T4-F1
#
_entry.id   AF-A0A314U9T4-F1
#
_cell.length_a   1.000
_cell.length_b   1.000
_cell.length_c   1.000
_cell.angle_alpha   90.00
_cell.angle_beta   90.00
_cell.angle_gamma   90.00
#
_symmetry.space_group_name_H-M   'P 1'
#
loop_
_entity.id
_entity.type
_entity.pdbx_description
1 polymer ?
#
loop_
_entity_poly.entity_id
_entity_poly.type
_entity_poly.pdbx_seq_one_letter_code
_entity_poly.pdbx_strand_id
1 'polypeptide(L)'
;MKLQHWTVLRHVFFVLLVLAFAYTESGLVRFVHKNSKVAFTLLIVMIAIMGVFSVSCIFVMLSAGKREMLLCATLIKQMEATHQAERKSMRKSLAFASASHDVRAALTGITGLIQISYDEVARGSELETNLRQMEDCTKDLLGILNSILDTSKIEAGKMQLVEEEFDVAQLLEDVVDLYHPAGLKKA
;
A
#
# COMPACT_ATOMS: atom_id res chain seq x y z
N MET A 1 -68.93 -19.75 93.10
CA MET A 1 -68.69 -18.83 91.96
C MET A 1 -67.24 -18.29 91.94
N LYS A 2 -66.21 -19.15 92.03
CA LYS A 2 -64.78 -18.73 91.96
C LYS A 2 -63.93 -19.54 90.96
N LEU A 3 -64.39 -20.72 90.52
CA LEU A 3 -63.68 -21.52 89.51
C LEU A 3 -63.81 -20.98 88.08
N GLN A 4 -64.85 -20.20 87.77
CA GLN A 4 -65.14 -19.73 86.41
C GLN A 4 -64.25 -18.56 85.95
N HIS A 5 -63.61 -17.84 86.88
CA HIS A 5 -62.72 -16.71 86.56
C HIS A 5 -61.32 -17.19 86.12
N TRP A 6 -60.82 -18.26 86.72
CA TRP A 6 -59.48 -18.81 86.43
C TRP A 6 -59.40 -19.53 85.08
N THR A 7 -60.50 -20.13 84.62
CA THR A 7 -60.57 -20.76 83.29
C THR A 7 -60.55 -19.73 82.17
N VAL A 8 -61.26 -18.61 82.33
CA VAL A 8 -61.27 -17.51 81.35
C VAL A 8 -59.89 -16.88 81.22
N LEU A 9 -59.21 -16.60 82.34
CA LEU A 9 -57.87 -16.02 82.32
C LEU A 9 -56.84 -16.93 81.63
N ARG A 10 -56.95 -18.26 81.84
CA ARG A 10 -56.10 -19.25 81.18
C ARG A 10 -56.33 -19.28 79.66
N HIS A 11 -57.58 -19.17 79.20
CA HIS A 11 -57.88 -19.11 77.77
C HIS A 11 -57.35 -17.83 77.12
N VAL A 12 -57.49 -16.68 77.78
CA VAL A 12 -56.96 -15.40 77.26
C VAL A 12 -55.44 -15.44 77.14
N PHE A 13 -54.74 -15.96 78.15
CA PHE A 13 -53.29 -16.11 78.09
C PHE A 13 -52.84 -17.06 76.97
N PHE A 14 -53.53 -18.18 76.80
CA PHE A 14 -53.26 -19.13 75.72
C PHE A 14 -53.46 -18.49 74.33
N VAL A 15 -54.53 -17.72 74.14
CA VAL A 15 -54.80 -17.01 72.89
C VAL A 15 -53.74 -15.94 72.61
N LEU A 16 -53.33 -15.17 73.62
CA LEU A 16 -52.25 -14.18 73.48
C LEU A 16 -50.91 -14.84 73.12
N LEU A 17 -50.59 -15.98 73.72
CA LEU A 17 -49.37 -16.73 73.43
C LEU A 17 -49.37 -17.26 71.98
N VAL A 18 -50.50 -17.82 71.53
CA VAL A 18 -50.67 -18.31 70.15
C VAL A 18 -50.55 -17.15 69.14
N LEU A 19 -51.16 -16.00 69.44
CA LEU A 19 -51.06 -14.81 68.58
C LEU A 19 -49.62 -14.25 68.53
N ALA A 20 -48.92 -14.21 69.67
CA ALA A 20 -47.53 -13.76 69.74
C ALA A 20 -46.58 -14.70 68.95
N PHE A 21 -46.80 -16.01 69.04
CA PHE A 21 -46.04 -17.00 68.29
C PHE A 21 -46.31 -16.93 66.79
N ALA A 22 -47.58 -16.82 66.38
CA ALA A 22 -47.98 -16.65 64.98
C ALA A 22 -47.44 -15.34 64.36
N TYR A 23 -47.38 -14.25 65.13
CA TYR A 23 -46.79 -12.99 64.68
C TYR A 23 -45.26 -13.09 64.51
N THR A 24 -44.59 -13.81 65.40
CA THR A 24 -43.13 -14.01 65.36
C THR A 24 -42.70 -14.89 64.17
N GLU A 25 -43.39 -16.02 63.96
CA GLU A 25 -43.20 -16.91 62.80
C GLU A 25 -43.42 -16.17 61.46
N SER A 26 -44.52 -15.42 61.35
CA SER A 26 -44.85 -14.70 60.11
C SER A 26 -43.90 -13.54 59.80
N GLY A 27 -43.33 -12.88 60.81
CA GLY A 27 -42.28 -11.87 60.65
C GLY A 27 -40.96 -12.48 60.15
N LEU A 28 -40.56 -13.62 60.72
CA LEU A 28 -39.30 -14.29 60.38
C LEU A 28 -39.31 -14.86 58.96
N VAL A 29 -40.39 -15.53 58.55
CA VAL A 29 -40.55 -16.07 57.18
C VAL A 29 -40.54 -14.94 56.16
N ARG A 30 -41.20 -13.82 56.44
CA ARG A 30 -41.22 -12.65 55.55
C ARG A 30 -39.84 -11.98 55.44
N PHE A 31 -39.05 -11.98 56.51
CA PHE A 31 -37.67 -11.46 56.52
C PHE A 31 -36.71 -12.34 55.72
N VAL A 32 -36.72 -13.66 55.96
CA VAL A 32 -35.88 -14.63 55.24
C VAL A 32 -36.21 -14.64 53.75
N HIS A 33 -37.50 -14.62 53.40
CA HIS A 33 -37.95 -14.60 52.01
C HIS A 33 -37.63 -13.28 51.30
N LYS A 34 -37.69 -12.13 52.00
CA LYS A 34 -37.26 -10.82 51.45
C LYS A 34 -35.76 -10.80 51.17
N ASN A 35 -34.93 -11.30 52.11
CA ASN A 35 -33.48 -11.32 51.94
C ASN A 35 -33.04 -12.29 50.82
N SER A 36 -33.70 -13.45 50.73
CA SER A 36 -33.46 -14.43 49.65
C SER A 36 -33.83 -13.87 48.26
N LYS A 37 -34.98 -13.18 48.13
CA LYS A 37 -35.38 -12.52 46.87
C LYS A 37 -34.39 -11.45 46.42
N VAL A 38 -33.89 -10.63 47.35
CA VAL A 38 -32.86 -9.61 47.05
C VAL A 38 -31.59 -10.28 46.52
N ALA A 39 -31.14 -11.37 47.15
CA ALA A 39 -29.97 -12.12 46.69
C ALA A 39 -30.14 -12.68 45.26
N PHE A 40 -31.29 -13.28 44.93
CA PHE A 40 -31.57 -13.75 43.57
C PHE A 40 -31.60 -12.61 42.54
N THR A 41 -32.21 -11.47 42.90
CA THR A 41 -32.25 -10.30 41.99
C THR A 41 -30.85 -9.75 41.70
N LEU A 42 -29.96 -9.69 42.70
CA LEU A 42 -28.57 -9.25 42.51
C LEU A 42 -27.77 -10.23 41.64
N LEU A 43 -27.97 -11.53 41.82
CA LEU A 43 -27.28 -12.57 41.05
C LEU A 43 -27.66 -12.48 39.56
N ILE A 44 -28.96 -12.32 39.25
CA ILE A 44 -29.44 -12.14 37.88
C ILE A 44 -28.83 -10.89 37.24
N VAL A 45 -28.77 -9.78 37.97
CA VAL A 45 -28.16 -8.53 37.50
C VAL A 45 -26.67 -8.70 37.22
N MET A 46 -25.93 -9.41 38.10
CA MET A 46 -24.51 -9.69 37.89
C MET A 46 -24.24 -10.52 36.63
N ILE A 47 -25.05 -11.57 36.40
CA ILE A 47 -24.95 -12.40 35.19
C ILE A 47 -25.24 -11.56 33.94
N ALA A 48 -26.27 -10.71 33.99
CA ALA A 48 -26.62 -9.83 32.88
C ALA A 48 -25.47 -8.87 32.54
N ILE A 49 -24.85 -8.25 33.56
CA ILE A 49 -23.70 -7.35 33.38
C ILE A 49 -22.50 -8.10 32.81
N MET A 50 -22.18 -9.30 33.32
CA MET A 50 -21.11 -10.14 32.77
C MET A 50 -21.36 -10.52 31.31
N GLY A 51 -22.61 -10.83 30.95
CA GLY A 51 -23.00 -11.12 29.57
C GLY A 51 -22.78 -9.92 28.64
N VAL A 52 -23.20 -8.73 29.07
CA VAL A 52 -22.98 -7.50 28.30
C VAL A 52 -21.49 -7.20 28.13
N PHE A 53 -20.69 -7.37 29.18
CA PHE A 53 -19.24 -7.15 29.14
C PHE A 53 -18.53 -8.13 28.19
N SER A 54 -18.89 -9.42 28.26
CA SER A 54 -18.30 -10.45 27.39
C SER A 54 -18.67 -10.23 25.92
N VAL A 55 -19.92 -9.89 25.62
CA VAL A 55 -20.35 -9.53 24.24
C VAL A 55 -19.64 -8.27 23.75
N SER A 56 -19.53 -7.23 24.59
CA SER A 56 -18.81 -6.00 24.26
C SER A 56 -17.33 -6.28 23.98
N CYS A 57 -16.67 -7.10 24.80
CA CYS A 57 -15.28 -7.51 24.60
C CYS A 57 -15.08 -8.27 23.29
N ILE A 58 -15.96 -9.23 22.99
CA ILE A 58 -15.94 -9.97 21.72
C ILE A 58 -16.14 -9.01 20.54
N PHE A 59 -17.09 -8.07 20.64
CA PHE A 59 -17.31 -7.06 19.60
C PHE A 59 -16.07 -6.21 19.35
N VAL A 60 -15.40 -5.75 20.40
CA VAL A 60 -14.14 -4.98 20.29
C VAL A 60 -13.04 -5.81 19.66
N MET A 61 -12.84 -7.06 20.07
CA MET A 61 -11.82 -7.96 19.49
C MET A 61 -12.07 -8.25 18.01
N LEU A 62 -13.32 -8.52 17.63
CA LEU A 62 -13.71 -8.69 16.23
C LEU A 62 -13.50 -7.39 15.42
N SER A 63 -13.74 -6.23 16.03
CA SER A 63 -13.50 -4.94 15.41
C SER A 63 -12.01 -4.63 15.23
N ALA A 64 -11.14 -5.10 16.14
CA ALA A 64 -9.70 -4.92 16.07
C ALA A 64 -9.09 -5.77 14.93
N GLY A 65 -9.45 -7.06 14.85
CA GLY A 65 -8.92 -7.95 13.81
C GLY A 65 -9.27 -7.53 12.38
N LYS A 66 -10.46 -6.94 12.16
CA LYS A 66 -10.87 -6.43 10.84
C LYS A 66 -10.02 -5.26 10.36
N ARG A 67 -9.57 -4.39 11.29
CA ARG A 67 -8.76 -3.20 10.96
C ARG A 67 -7.39 -3.59 10.41
N GLU A 68 -6.77 -4.59 11.03
CA GLU A 68 -5.47 -5.12 10.59
C GLU A 68 -5.56 -5.75 9.19
N MET A 69 -6.61 -6.54 8.91
CA MET A 69 -6.82 -7.11 7.58
C MET A 69 -7.07 -6.06 6.50
N LEU A 70 -7.82 -5.00 6.80
CA LEU A 70 -8.07 -3.89 5.87
C LEU A 70 -6.78 -3.12 5.53
N LEU A 71 -5.92 -2.90 6.53
CA LEU A 71 -4.61 -2.27 6.33
C LEU A 71 -3.70 -3.17 5.48
N CYS A 72 -3.56 -4.45 5.82
CA CYS A 72 -2.77 -5.39 5.04
C CYS A 72 -3.28 -5.52 3.60
N ALA A 73 -4.59 -5.60 3.38
CA ALA A 73 -5.17 -5.68 2.04
C ALA A 73 -4.91 -4.42 1.21
N THR A 74 -4.96 -3.23 1.83
CA THR A 74 -4.61 -1.97 1.17
C THR A 74 -3.13 -1.92 0.80
N LEU A 75 -2.24 -2.34 1.72
CA LEU A 75 -0.80 -2.39 1.48
C LEU A 75 -0.44 -3.37 0.35
N ILE A 76 -1.04 -4.57 0.34
CA ILE A 76 -0.83 -5.56 -0.73
C ILE A 76 -1.31 -5.00 -2.08
N LYS A 77 -2.48 -4.36 -2.12
CA LYS A 77 -2.99 -3.74 -3.36
C LYS A 77 -2.08 -2.62 -3.87
N GLN A 78 -1.55 -1.78 -2.99
CA GLN A 78 -0.61 -0.73 -3.38
C GLN A 78 0.70 -1.32 -3.91
N MET A 79 1.25 -2.31 -3.21
CA MET A 79 2.47 -3.01 -3.63
C MET A 79 2.30 -3.74 -4.97
N GLU A 80 1.13 -4.32 -5.21
CA GLU A 80 0.83 -4.97 -6.48
C GLU A 80 0.70 -3.95 -7.62
N ALA A 81 0.04 -2.81 -7.38
CA ALA A 81 -0.06 -1.74 -8.35
C ALA A 81 1.31 -1.14 -8.70
N THR A 82 2.18 -0.92 -7.71
CA THR A 82 3.55 -0.43 -7.95
C THR A 82 4.37 -1.47 -8.71
N HIS A 83 4.33 -2.74 -8.32
CA HIS A 83 5.04 -3.80 -9.04
C HIS A 83 4.54 -3.99 -10.47
N GLN A 84 3.24 -3.86 -10.72
CA GLN A 84 2.70 -3.90 -12.08
C GLN A 84 3.20 -2.71 -12.91
N ALA A 85 3.25 -1.51 -12.34
CA ALA A 85 3.79 -0.33 -12.99
C ALA A 85 5.29 -0.49 -13.32
N GLU A 86 6.09 -0.98 -12.37
CA GLU A 86 7.52 -1.27 -12.54
C GLU A 86 7.75 -2.33 -13.62
N ARG A 87 7.00 -3.44 -13.57
CA ARG A 87 7.09 -4.50 -14.60
C ARG A 87 6.72 -3.97 -15.98
N LYS A 88 5.70 -3.12 -16.08
CA LYS A 88 5.29 -2.50 -17.35
C LYS A 88 6.38 -1.56 -17.87
N SER A 89 6.99 -0.74 -17.00
CA SER A 89 8.12 0.13 -17.35
C SER A 89 9.33 -0.69 -17.82
N MET A 90 9.71 -1.73 -17.08
CA MET A 90 10.85 -2.57 -17.41
C MET A 90 10.66 -3.33 -18.73
N ARG A 91 9.45 -3.84 -19.00
CA ARG A 91 9.12 -4.48 -20.28
C ARG A 91 9.18 -3.52 -21.46
N LYS A 92 8.73 -2.28 -21.28
CA LYS A 92 8.84 -1.23 -22.31
C LYS A 92 10.30 -0.92 -22.62
N SER A 93 11.14 -0.74 -21.60
CA SER A 93 12.57 -0.44 -21.76
C SER A 93 13.31 -1.58 -22.48
N LEU A 94 13.04 -2.84 -22.12
CA LEU A 94 13.62 -4.02 -22.80
C LEU A 94 13.17 -4.14 -24.26
N ALA A 95 11.88 -3.91 -24.55
CA ALA A 95 11.37 -3.95 -25.91
C ALA A 95 12.00 -2.85 -26.77
N PHE A 96 12.15 -1.64 -26.23
CA PHE A 96 12.78 -0.53 -26.94
C PHE A 96 14.28 -0.77 -27.17
N ALA A 97 14.99 -1.32 -26.19
CA ALA A 97 16.40 -1.66 -26.33
C ALA A 97 16.63 -2.71 -27.44
N SER A 98 15.77 -3.73 -27.51
CA SER A 98 15.81 -4.73 -28.59
C SER A 98 15.55 -4.10 -29.95
N ALA A 99 14.50 -3.29 -30.08
CA ALA A 99 14.20 -2.60 -31.34
C ALA A 99 15.34 -1.65 -31.75
N SER A 100 15.98 -0.98 -30.79
CA SER A 100 17.12 -0.10 -31.05
C SER A 100 18.32 -0.85 -31.63
N HIS A 101 18.55 -2.10 -31.22
CA HIS A 101 19.60 -2.94 -31.80
C HIS A 101 19.31 -3.22 -33.29
N ASP A 102 18.07 -3.58 -33.61
CA ASP A 102 17.66 -3.89 -34.99
C ASP A 102 17.69 -2.64 -35.89
N VAL A 103 17.27 -1.49 -35.36
CA VAL A 103 17.39 -0.19 -36.05
C VAL A 103 18.85 0.16 -36.29
N ARG A 104 19.74 -0.04 -35.30
CA ARG A 104 21.18 0.22 -35.48
C ARG A 104 21.76 -0.65 -36.59
N ALA A 105 21.44 -1.94 -36.62
CA ALA A 105 21.87 -2.83 -37.69
C ALA A 105 21.39 -2.35 -39.08
N ALA A 106 20.13 -1.88 -39.18
CA ALA A 106 19.60 -1.32 -40.42
C ALA A 106 20.32 -0.01 -40.84
N LEU A 107 20.61 0.90 -39.91
CA LEU A 107 21.34 2.14 -40.17
C LEU A 107 22.80 1.88 -40.59
N THR A 108 23.45 0.88 -39.99
CA THR A 108 24.78 0.43 -40.42
C THR A 108 24.72 -0.11 -41.86
N GLY A 109 23.67 -0.86 -42.21
CA GLY A 109 23.44 -1.30 -43.60
C GLY A 109 23.28 -0.13 -44.58
N ILE A 110 22.47 0.87 -44.23
CA ILE A 110 22.30 2.09 -45.05
C ILE A 110 23.63 2.83 -45.21
N THR A 111 24.40 2.98 -44.12
CA THR A 111 25.73 3.63 -44.17
C THR A 111 26.68 2.89 -45.11
N GLY A 112 26.69 1.56 -45.05
CA GLY A 112 27.50 0.73 -45.95
C GLY A 112 27.10 0.88 -47.42
N LEU A 113 25.80 0.95 -47.71
CA LEU A 113 25.30 1.19 -49.07
C LEU A 113 25.68 2.59 -49.60
N ILE A 114 25.61 3.62 -48.73
CA ILE A 114 26.07 4.98 -49.06
C ILE A 114 27.56 4.97 -49.37
N GLN A 115 28.39 4.29 -48.56
CA GLN A 115 29.84 4.18 -48.80
C GLN A 115 30.18 3.47 -50.11
N ILE A 116 29.49 2.38 -50.45
CA ILE A 116 29.71 1.70 -51.73
C ILE A 116 29.29 2.61 -52.90
N SER A 117 28.18 3.34 -52.75
CA SER A 117 27.71 4.27 -53.77
C SER A 117 28.68 5.43 -54.01
N TYR A 118 29.43 5.85 -52.98
CA TYR A 118 30.42 6.92 -53.10
C TYR A 118 31.53 6.60 -54.11
N ASP A 119 31.92 5.32 -54.23
CA ASP A 119 32.98 4.90 -55.14
C ASP A 119 32.54 4.93 -56.62
N GLU A 120 31.22 4.87 -56.88
CA GLU A 120 30.65 4.86 -58.24
C GLU A 120 30.24 6.26 -58.73
N VAL A 121 30.21 7.26 -57.85
CA VAL A 121 29.69 8.60 -58.14
C VAL A 121 30.79 9.57 -58.61
N ALA A 122 30.48 10.33 -59.66
CA ALA A 122 31.37 11.39 -60.14
C ALA A 122 31.48 12.54 -59.12
N ARG A 123 32.71 12.98 -58.86
CA ARG A 123 32.98 14.11 -57.95
C ARG A 123 32.35 15.41 -58.45
N GLY A 124 31.74 16.16 -57.53
CA GLY A 124 31.01 17.40 -57.79
C GLY A 124 29.60 17.21 -58.34
N SER A 125 29.10 15.96 -58.43
CA SER A 125 27.75 15.70 -58.91
C SER A 125 26.70 16.00 -57.83
N GLU A 126 25.48 16.27 -58.27
CA GLU A 126 24.31 16.39 -57.38
C GLU A 126 24.09 15.10 -56.58
N LEU A 127 24.42 13.95 -57.17
CA LEU A 127 24.32 12.64 -56.53
C LEU A 127 25.31 12.50 -55.35
N GLU A 128 26.53 13.03 -55.46
CA GLU A 128 27.50 13.08 -54.35
C GLU A 128 26.98 13.92 -53.19
N THR A 129 26.35 15.06 -53.51
CA THR A 129 25.75 15.95 -52.51
C THR A 129 24.59 15.28 -51.78
N ASN A 130 23.74 14.55 -52.52
CA ASN A 130 22.63 13.78 -51.97
C ASN A 130 23.12 12.63 -51.08
N LEU A 131 24.16 11.90 -51.49
CA LEU A 131 24.78 10.85 -50.66
C LEU A 131 25.32 11.41 -49.34
N ARG A 132 25.90 12.62 -49.38
CA ARG A 132 26.42 13.32 -48.19
C ARG A 132 25.30 13.67 -47.22
N GLN A 133 24.19 14.21 -47.74
CA GLN A 133 23.00 14.48 -46.93
C GLN A 133 22.39 13.21 -46.35
N MET A 134 22.37 12.10 -47.10
CA MET A 134 21.89 10.81 -46.60
C MET A 134 22.77 10.27 -45.47
N GLU A 135 24.10 10.42 -45.59
CA GLU A 135 25.05 10.05 -44.55
C GLU A 135 24.82 10.86 -43.28
N ASP A 136 24.70 12.19 -43.41
CA ASP A 136 24.43 13.10 -42.30
C ASP A 136 23.09 12.77 -41.61
N CYS A 137 22.03 12.53 -42.37
CA CYS A 137 20.73 12.10 -41.83
C CYS A 137 20.83 10.76 -41.06
N THR A 138 21.64 9.83 -41.55
CA THR A 138 21.83 8.52 -40.91
C THR A 138 22.58 8.68 -39.58
N LYS A 139 23.57 9.57 -39.52
CA LYS A 139 24.30 9.94 -38.28
C LYS A 139 23.39 10.64 -37.27
N ASP A 140 22.59 11.61 -37.72
CA ASP A 140 21.63 12.32 -36.87
C ASP A 140 20.61 11.35 -36.27
N LEU A 141 20.06 10.43 -37.08
CA LEU A 141 19.11 9.44 -36.62
C LEU A 141 19.74 8.47 -35.60
N LEU A 142 21.00 8.11 -35.77
CA LEU A 142 21.74 7.31 -34.79
C LEU A 142 21.91 8.06 -33.46
N GLY A 143 22.19 9.38 -33.51
CA GLY A 143 22.27 10.24 -32.34
C GLY A 143 20.94 10.34 -31.58
N ILE A 144 19.83 10.51 -32.31
CA ILE A 144 18.47 10.51 -31.73
C ILE A 144 18.15 9.16 -31.10
N LEU A 145 18.45 8.05 -31.80
CA LEU A 145 18.22 6.69 -31.30
C LEU A 145 18.96 6.45 -29.98
N ASN A 146 20.24 6.82 -29.91
CA ASN A 146 21.04 6.68 -28.69
C ASN A 146 20.48 7.54 -27.55
N SER A 147 20.07 8.77 -27.83
CA SER A 147 19.48 9.67 -26.83
C SER A 147 18.17 9.11 -26.22
N ILE A 148 17.30 8.54 -27.06
CA ILE A 148 16.05 7.92 -26.59
C ILE A 148 16.34 6.63 -25.80
N LEU A 149 17.34 5.85 -26.22
CA LEU A 149 17.75 4.65 -25.50
C LEU A 149 18.30 4.98 -24.11
N ASP A 150 19.14 6.01 -23.99
CA ASP A 150 19.70 6.41 -22.71
C ASP A 150 18.63 7.01 -21.78
N THR A 151 17.70 7.80 -22.32
CA THR A 151 16.51 8.24 -21.57
C THR A 151 15.70 7.04 -21.06
N SER A 152 15.51 6.01 -21.90
CA SER A 152 14.79 4.78 -21.53
C SER A 152 15.51 3.92 -20.49
N LYS A 153 16.85 4.01 -20.40
CA LYS A 153 17.65 3.35 -19.34
C LYS A 153 17.57 4.13 -18.03
N ILE A 154 17.58 5.46 -18.08
CA ILE A 154 17.43 6.35 -16.93
C ILE A 154 16.06 6.14 -16.28
N GLU A 155 14.97 6.18 -17.06
CA GLU A 155 13.60 5.96 -16.56
C GLU A 155 13.40 4.56 -15.96
N ALA A 156 14.16 3.57 -16.43
CA ALA A 156 14.14 2.20 -15.91
C ALA A 156 15.09 2.00 -14.71
N GLY A 157 15.85 3.01 -14.28
CA GLY A 157 16.86 2.90 -13.23
C GLY A 157 18.03 1.98 -13.58
N LYS A 158 18.28 1.75 -14.87
CA LYS A 158 19.31 0.82 -15.39
C LYS A 158 20.56 1.53 -15.95
N MET A 159 20.63 2.85 -15.87
CA MET A 159 21.82 3.61 -16.25
C MET A 159 22.96 3.29 -15.28
N GLN A 160 24.06 2.72 -15.78
CA GLN A 160 25.27 2.53 -14.99
C GLN A 160 26.26 3.64 -15.35
N LEU A 161 26.73 4.35 -14.34
CA LEU A 161 27.84 5.30 -14.49
C LEU A 161 29.13 4.49 -14.55
N VAL A 162 29.92 4.69 -15.59
CA VAL A 162 31.26 4.13 -15.71
C VAL A 162 32.24 5.22 -15.27
N GLU A 163 33.08 4.90 -14.31
CA GLU A 163 34.12 5.80 -13.82
C GLU A 163 35.43 5.45 -14.56
N GLU A 164 35.88 6.35 -15.43
CA GLU A 164 37.10 6.20 -16.23
C GLU A 164 37.99 7.44 -16.06
N GLU A 165 39.32 7.25 -16.10
CA GLU A 165 40.25 8.39 -16.13
C GLU A 165 40.11 9.11 -17.48
N PHE A 166 39.83 10.41 -17.45
CA PHE A 166 39.76 11.26 -18.63
C PHE A 166 40.61 12.51 -18.46
N ASP A 167 41.18 12.99 -19.56
CA ASP A 167 41.92 14.24 -19.59
C ASP A 167 40.93 15.41 -19.72
N VAL A 168 40.88 16.26 -18.70
CA VAL A 168 40.00 17.43 -18.65
C VAL A 168 40.38 18.46 -19.74
N ALA A 169 41.67 18.60 -20.07
CA ALA A 169 42.12 19.52 -21.10
C ALA A 169 41.65 19.08 -22.49
N GLN A 170 41.80 17.79 -22.80
CA GLN A 170 41.31 17.21 -24.05
C GLN A 170 39.79 17.33 -24.16
N LEU A 171 39.06 17.03 -23.08
CA LEU A 171 37.60 17.17 -23.06
C LEU A 171 37.16 18.62 -23.33
N LEU A 172 37.87 19.60 -22.76
CA LEU A 172 37.56 21.01 -22.97
C LEU A 172 37.83 21.43 -24.41
N GLU A 173 38.92 20.95 -25.01
CA GLU A 173 39.30 21.21 -26.41
C GLU A 173 38.26 20.60 -27.37
N ASP A 174 37.85 19.37 -27.13
CA ASP A 174 36.80 18.69 -27.91
C ASP A 174 35.46 19.44 -27.85
N VAL A 175 35.08 19.98 -26.69
CA VAL A 175 33.87 20.80 -26.52
C VAL A 175 34.01 22.13 -27.26
N VAL A 176 35.16 22.79 -27.16
CA VAL A 176 35.41 24.06 -27.87
C VAL A 176 35.33 23.83 -29.38
N ASP A 177 35.98 22.79 -29.91
CA ASP A 177 35.97 22.45 -31.33
C ASP A 177 34.57 22.07 -31.84
N LEU A 178 33.76 21.41 -31.01
CA LEU A 178 32.37 21.08 -31.34
C LEU A 178 31.48 22.32 -31.52
N TYR A 179 31.68 23.36 -30.70
CA TYR A 179 30.89 24.59 -30.74
C TYR A 179 31.51 25.73 -31.57
N HIS A 180 32.81 25.66 -31.88
CA HIS A 180 33.52 26.64 -32.70
C HIS A 180 32.87 26.90 -34.09
N PRO A 181 32.47 25.87 -34.88
CA PRO A 181 31.79 26.11 -36.16
C PRO A 181 30.37 26.67 -36.02
N ALA A 182 29.72 26.49 -34.86
CA ALA A 182 28.40 27.07 -34.58
C ALA A 182 28.47 28.57 -34.22
N GLY A 183 29.60 29.04 -33.67
CA GLY A 183 29.86 30.45 -33.38
C GLY A 183 30.15 31.30 -34.63
N LEU A 184 30.82 30.72 -35.63
CA LEU A 184 31.20 31.44 -36.86
C LEU A 184 30.05 31.65 -37.86
N LYS A 185 28.95 30.89 -37.77
CA LYS A 185 27.76 31.08 -38.63
C LYS A 185 26.87 32.28 -38.24
N LYS A 186 27.23 33.04 -37.20
CA LYS A 186 26.47 34.20 -36.70
C LYS A 186 27.19 35.54 -36.80
N ALA A 187 28.36 35.60 -37.43
CA ALA A 187 29.10 36.84 -37.71
C ALA A 187 28.95 37.28 -39.17
#